data_AF-A0A2A4F364-F1
#
_entry.id   AF-A0A2A4F364-F1
#
_cell.length_a   1.000
_cell.length_b   1.000
_cell.length_c   1.000
_cell.angle_alpha   90.00
_cell.angle_beta   90.00
_cell.angle_gamma   90.00
#
_symmetry.space_group_name_H-M   'P 1'
#
loop_
_entity.id
_entity.type
_entity.pdbx_description
1 polymer ?
#
loop_
_entity_poly.entity_id
_entity_poly.type
_entity_poly.pdbx_seq_one_letter_code
_entity_poly.pdbx_strand_id
1 'polypeptide(L)'
;MKLTHADNVEPLFSLGHILITPAAIATLHSAGFSPIDLLLRHVQGDWGELDDSDRKQNDRALEARERLLSAYTLPTMIRIWVITEADRSATTILLPREY
;
A
#
# COMPACT_ATOMS: atom_id res chain seq x y z
N MET A 1 -29.66 21.81 0.39
CA MET A 1 -28.40 21.47 -0.29
C MET A 1 -27.99 20.09 0.20
N LYS A 2 -28.19 19.05 -0.61
CA LYS A 2 -27.84 17.67 -0.23
C LYS A 2 -26.31 17.54 -0.29
N LEU A 3 -25.70 17.22 0.84
CA LEU A 3 -24.31 16.78 0.90
C LEU A 3 -24.25 15.44 0.13
N THR A 4 -23.64 15.45 -1.05
CA THR A 4 -23.30 14.22 -1.77
C THR A 4 -22.30 13.47 -0.90
N HIS A 5 -22.64 12.24 -0.50
CA HIS A 5 -21.71 11.35 0.17
C HIS A 5 -20.50 11.21 -0.77
N ALA A 6 -19.29 11.52 -0.29
CA ALA A 6 -18.13 10.94 -0.93
C ALA A 6 -18.36 9.43 -0.92
N ASP A 7 -18.26 8.76 -2.06
CA ASP A 7 -18.42 7.32 -2.14
C ASP A 7 -17.46 6.69 -1.13
N ASN A 8 -17.99 6.20 -0.01
CA ASN A 8 -17.21 5.53 1.03
C ASN A 8 -16.78 4.19 0.44
N VAL A 9 -15.64 4.17 -0.25
CA VAL A 9 -15.01 2.93 -0.71
C VAL A 9 -14.55 2.18 0.54
N GLU A 10 -15.24 1.08 0.84
CA GLU A 10 -14.86 0.22 1.95
C GLU A 10 -13.48 -0.40 1.70
N PRO A 11 -12.62 -0.51 2.73
CA PRO A 11 -11.32 -1.16 2.60
C PRO A 11 -11.48 -2.65 2.25
N LEU A 12 -10.67 -3.16 1.31
CA LEU A 12 -10.68 -4.57 0.92
C LEU A 12 -10.16 -5.51 2.03
N PHE A 13 -9.36 -4.99 2.96
CA PHE A 13 -8.77 -5.75 4.07
C PHE A 13 -8.35 -4.83 5.22
N SER A 14 -8.02 -5.40 6.38
CA SER A 14 -7.44 -4.65 7.51
C SER A 14 -5.93 -4.46 7.31
N LEU A 15 -5.44 -3.25 7.59
CA LEU A 15 -4.00 -2.93 7.56
C LEU A 15 -3.24 -3.43 8.81
N GLY A 16 -3.95 -3.84 9.87
CA GLY A 16 -3.31 -4.25 11.12
C GLY A 16 -2.39 -3.16 11.69
N HIS A 17 -1.24 -3.55 12.25
CA HIS A 17 -0.22 -2.63 12.73
C HIS A 17 0.53 -1.98 11.57
N ILE A 18 0.52 -0.64 11.54
CA ILE A 18 1.22 0.13 10.52
C ILE A 18 2.66 0.38 10.97
N LEU A 19 3.60 -0.01 10.12
CA LEU A 19 5.04 0.17 10.30
C LEU A 19 5.61 0.93 9.10
N ILE A 20 6.62 1.75 9.35
CA ILE A 20 7.36 2.46 8.30
C ILE A 20 8.84 2.40 8.66
N THR A 21 9.69 1.96 7.73
CA THR A 21 11.14 1.94 7.98
C THR A 21 11.70 3.37 8.07
N PRO A 22 12.79 3.61 8.82
CA PRO A 22 13.43 4.92 8.89
C PRO A 22 13.86 5.45 7.50
N ALA A 23 14.27 4.57 6.59
CA ALA A 23 14.64 4.98 5.24
C ALA A 23 13.42 5.36 4.39
N ALA A 24 12.31 4.62 4.50
CA ALA A 24 11.08 4.94 3.78
C ALA A 24 10.46 6.27 4.27
N ILE A 25 10.41 6.53 5.58
CA ILE A 25 9.87 7.81 6.09
C ILE A 25 10.72 9.00 5.64
N ALA A 26 12.05 8.89 5.66
CA ALA A 26 12.94 9.94 5.16
C ALA A 26 12.75 10.18 3.65
N THR A 27 12.55 9.11 2.88
CA THR A 27 12.31 9.18 1.43
C THR A 27 10.98 9.85 1.11
N LEU A 28 9.90 9.46 1.79
CA LEU A 28 8.56 10.05 1.64
C LEU A 28 8.57 11.53 2.00
N HIS A 29 9.21 11.89 3.12
CA HIS A 29 9.36 13.27 3.56
C HIS A 29 10.11 14.12 2.52
N SER A 30 11.22 13.61 1.99
CA SER A 30 12.02 14.32 0.98
C SER A 30 11.27 14.49 -0.34
N ALA A 31 10.36 13.56 -0.67
CA ALA A 31 9.50 13.63 -1.83
C ALA A 31 8.22 14.46 -1.63
N GLY A 32 7.94 14.95 -0.41
CA GLY A 32 6.69 15.62 -0.06
C GLY A 32 5.46 14.72 -0.21
N PHE A 33 5.62 13.40 -0.03
CA PHE A 33 4.57 12.41 -0.29
C PHE A 33 4.01 11.84 1.02
N SER A 34 2.69 11.75 1.14
CA SER A 34 2.02 11.26 2.34
C SER A 34 2.04 9.72 2.42
N PRO A 35 2.49 9.13 3.55
CA PRO A 35 2.35 7.68 3.77
C PRO A 35 0.88 7.23 3.79
N ILE A 36 -0.04 8.10 4.25
CA ILE A 36 -1.47 7.79 4.34
C ILE A 36 -2.06 7.56 2.95
N ASP A 37 -1.65 8.34 1.95
CA ASP A 37 -2.14 8.18 0.58
C ASP A 37 -1.75 6.80 0.02
N LEU A 38 -0.54 6.31 0.33
CA LEU A 38 -0.11 4.97 -0.08
C LEU A 38 -0.92 3.86 0.60
N LEU A 39 -1.25 4.03 1.89
CA LEU A 39 -2.08 3.06 2.62
C LEU A 39 -3.52 3.03 2.11
N LEU A 40 -4.09 4.19 1.80
CA LEU A 40 -5.45 4.29 1.22
C LEU A 40 -5.51 3.63 -0.16
N ARG A 41 -4.51 3.88 -1.01
CA ARG A 41 -4.39 3.20 -2.30
C ARG A 41 -4.27 1.69 -2.12
N HIS A 42 -3.38 1.24 -1.24
CA HIS A 42 -3.15 -0.17 -0.97
C HIS A 42 -4.42 -0.89 -0.50
N VAL A 43 -5.14 -0.32 0.47
CA VAL A 43 -6.32 -0.95 1.04
C VAL A 43 -7.53 -0.93 0.10
N GLN A 44 -7.53 -0.05 -0.89
CA GLN A 44 -8.55 0.01 -1.96
C GLN A 44 -8.20 -0.87 -3.16
N GLY A 45 -7.07 -1.58 -3.14
CA GLY A 45 -6.63 -2.45 -4.24
C GLY A 45 -5.95 -1.70 -5.39
N ASP A 46 -5.60 -0.42 -5.20
CA ASP A 46 -4.67 0.24 -6.11
C ASP A 46 -3.26 -0.26 -5.81
N TRP A 47 -2.85 -1.30 -6.53
CA TRP A 47 -1.57 -1.97 -6.35
C TRP A 47 -0.35 -1.17 -6.87
N GLY A 48 -0.56 0.03 -7.45
CA GLY A 48 0.52 0.87 -7.98
C GLY A 48 1.20 0.26 -9.22
N GLU A 49 2.52 0.36 -9.37
CA GLU A 49 3.24 -0.12 -10.55
C GLU A 49 3.67 -1.60 -10.44
N LEU A 50 2.69 -2.50 -10.33
CA LEU A 50 2.86 -3.94 -10.49
C LEU A 50 2.49 -4.40 -11.90
N ASP A 51 3.12 -5.48 -12.36
CA ASP A 51 2.72 -6.17 -13.58
C ASP A 51 1.42 -6.96 -13.40
N ASP A 52 0.85 -7.45 -14.50
CA ASP A 52 -0.43 -8.18 -14.47
C ASP A 52 -0.38 -9.47 -13.66
N SER A 53 0.79 -10.12 -13.57
CA SER A 53 0.97 -11.36 -12.82
C SER A 53 0.89 -11.08 -11.32
N ASP A 54 1.63 -10.07 -10.86
CA ASP A 54 1.68 -9.65 -9.46
C ASP A 54 0.34 -9.08 -8.99
N ARG A 55 -0.36 -8.33 -9.86
CA ARG A 55 -1.73 -7.85 -9.56
C ARG A 55 -2.69 -9.02 -9.34
N LYS A 56 -2.68 -10.01 -10.24
CA LYS A 56 -3.50 -11.22 -10.09
C LYS A 56 -3.10 -12.03 -8.86
N GLN A 57 -1.84 -11.98 -8.44
CA GLN A 57 -1.42 -12.60 -7.20
C GLN A 57 -2.05 -11.90 -5.98
N ASN A 58 -2.08 -10.58 -5.94
CA ASN A 58 -2.79 -9.86 -4.88
C ASN A 58 -4.28 -10.21 -4.84
N ASP A 59 -4.94 -10.27 -6.00
CA ASP A 59 -6.36 -10.60 -6.07
C ASP A 59 -6.65 -11.99 -5.49
N ARG A 60 -5.79 -12.98 -5.78
CA ARG A 60 -5.87 -14.32 -5.16
C ARG A 60 -5.53 -14.28 -3.67
N ALA A 61 -4.54 -13.48 -3.29
CA ALA A 61 -4.06 -13.38 -1.91
C ALA A 61 -5.09 -12.77 -0.97
N LEU A 62 -6.04 -11.98 -1.47
CA LEU A 62 -7.19 -11.50 -0.70
C LEU A 62 -8.05 -12.66 -0.17
N GLU A 63 -8.28 -13.69 -0.98
CA GLU A 63 -9.08 -14.86 -0.60
C GLU A 63 -8.24 -15.94 0.11
N ALA A 64 -7.02 -16.19 -0.39
CA ALA A 64 -6.14 -17.25 0.10
C ALA A 64 -5.38 -16.88 1.39
N ARG A 65 -5.57 -15.65 1.91
CA ARG A 65 -4.83 -15.09 3.05
C ARG A 65 -3.31 -15.19 2.85
N GLU A 66 -2.85 -14.84 1.66
CA GLU A 66 -1.44 -14.65 1.37
C GLU A 66 -1.04 -13.19 1.53
N ARG A 67 0.26 -12.91 1.56
CA ARG A 67 0.80 -11.55 1.67
C ARG A 67 0.44 -10.72 0.44
N LEU A 68 0.12 -9.45 0.68
CA LEU A 68 -0.18 -8.46 -0.35
C LEU A 68 1.02 -7.54 -0.54
N LEU A 69 1.25 -7.09 -1.78
CA LEU A 69 2.28 -6.13 -2.12
C LEU A 69 1.68 -5.00 -2.96
N SER A 70 2.12 -3.77 -2.72
CA SER A 70 1.95 -2.68 -3.67
C SER A 70 3.25 -1.95 -3.85
N ALA A 71 3.43 -1.36 -5.02
CA ALA A 71 4.65 -0.66 -5.33
C ALA A 71 4.32 0.71 -5.93
N TYR A 72 4.90 1.77 -5.37
CA TYR A 72 4.63 3.13 -5.80
C TYR A 72 5.94 3.86 -6.09
N THR A 73 5.98 4.54 -7.22
CA THR A 73 7.10 5.35 -7.67
C THR A 73 6.83 6.79 -7.28
N LEU A 74 7.66 7.33 -6.39
CA LEU A 74 7.54 8.71 -5.94
C LEU A 74 7.95 9.69 -7.06
N PRO A 75 7.60 10.99 -6.97
CA PRO A 75 8.06 12.00 -7.92
C PRO A 75 9.60 12.09 -8.05
N THR A 76 10.33 11.64 -7.01
CA THR A 76 11.79 11.54 -7.00
C THR A 76 12.33 10.31 -7.75
N MET A 77 11.47 9.54 -8.41
CA MET A 77 11.77 8.26 -9.09
C MET A 77 12.22 7.13 -8.16
N ILE A 78 12.08 7.31 -6.84
CA ILE A 78 12.37 6.27 -5.86
C ILE A 78 11.14 5.41 -5.67
N ARG A 79 11.33 4.08 -5.71
CA ARG A 79 10.27 3.10 -5.51
C ARG A 79 10.08 2.79 -4.02
N ILE A 80 8.83 2.80 -3.57
CA ILE A 80 8.37 2.40 -2.24
C ILE A 80 7.50 1.16 -2.38
N TRP A 81 7.64 0.22 -1.44
CA TRP A 81 6.75 -0.91 -1.28
C TRP A 81 5.85 -0.74 -0.07
N VAL A 82 4.61 -1.20 -0.20
CA VAL A 82 3.65 -1.36 0.90
C VAL A 82 3.26 -2.83 0.94
N ILE A 83 3.56 -3.49 2.05
CA ILE A 83 3.37 -4.94 2.19
C ILE A 83 2.44 -5.19 3.36
N THR A 84 1.40 -5.99 3.15
CA THR A 84 0.52 -6.47 4.23
C THR A 84 0.70 -7.97 4.42
N GLU A 85 0.99 -8.39 5.65
CA GLU A 85 1.23 -9.80 5.98
C GLU A 85 0.00 -10.69 5.71
N ALA A 86 0.27 -11.97 5.48
CA ALA A 86 -0.72 -13.01 5.14
C ALA A 86 -1.89 -13.06 6.14
N ASP A 87 -1.60 -12.94 7.43
CA ASP A 87 -2.60 -12.93 8.50
C ASP A 87 -3.27 -11.56 8.71
N ARG A 88 -2.85 -10.53 7.97
CA ARG A 88 -3.26 -9.12 8.12
C ARG A 88 -2.91 -8.51 9.47
N SER A 89 -1.89 -9.04 10.15
CA SER A 89 -1.43 -8.51 11.44
C SER A 89 -0.69 -7.18 11.32
N ALA A 90 -0.02 -6.92 10.19
CA ALA A 90 0.75 -5.70 9.96
C ALA A 90 0.81 -5.31 8.48
N THR A 91 0.93 -4.00 8.27
CA THR A 91 1.29 -3.39 6.99
C THR A 91 2.57 -2.57 7.16
N THR A 92 3.60 -2.86 6.37
CA THR A 92 4.88 -2.16 6.41
C THR A 92 5.10 -1.36 5.13
N ILE A 93 5.50 -0.10 5.28
CA ILE A 93 6.02 0.75 4.19
C ILE A 93 7.55 0.74 4.25
N LEU A 94 8.19 0.32 3.17
CA LEU A 94 9.63 0.11 3.09
C LEU A 94 10.16 0.37 1.68
N LEU A 95 11.48 0.49 1.55
CA LEU A 95 12.15 0.49 0.26
C LEU A 95 12.33 -0.96 -0.22
N PRO A 96 12.31 -1.23 -1.55
CA PRO A 96 12.48 -2.59 -2.08
C PRO A 96 13.75 -3.31 -1.60
N ARG A 97 14.83 -2.56 -1.32
CA ARG A 97 16.11 -3.11 -0.84
C ARG A 97 16.11 -3.53 0.63
N GLU A 98 15.07 -3.18 1.38
CA GLU A 98 14.91 -3.54 2.80
C GLU A 98 14.15 -4.87 2.96
N TYR A 99 13.70 -5.46 1.85
CA TYR A 99 13.02 -6.75 1.75
C TYR A 99 13.90 -7.77 1.03
#